data_AF-A0A917G0K2-F1
#
_entry.id   AF-A0A917G0K2-F1
#
_cell.length_a   1.000
_cell.length_b   1.000
_cell.length_c   1.000
_cell.angle_alpha   90.00
_cell.angle_beta   90.00
_cell.angle_gamma   90.00
#
_symmetry.space_group_name_H-M   'P 1'
#
loop_
_entity.id
_entity.type
_entity.pdbx_description
1 polymer ?
#
loop_
_entity_poly.entity_id
_entity_poly.type
_entity_poly.pdbx_seq_one_letter_code
_entity_poly.pdbx_strand_id
1 'polypeptide(L)'
;MEWLVLIHVLSAIIGVGPTFFGHVLFRNRQTIGELKQSYKLGSKLDFFPKIGGGIAVLSGIALVIWSGMGFGHFWIIASIILYIAIQIVAVGIIMPMSKKMNIWLQETKLSDSHFPPAPQAALLNKVNKLYYVCSALGTLLFIMMILKPVF
;
A
#
# COMPACT_ATOMS: atom_id res chain seq x y z
N MET A 1 -17.67 2.46 21.36
CA MET A 1 -17.86 2.44 19.90
C MET A 1 -16.96 3.46 19.19
N GLU A 2 -17.01 4.74 19.56
CA GLU A 2 -16.23 5.82 18.92
C GLU A 2 -14.72 5.57 18.89
N TRP A 3 -14.14 5.14 20.01
CA TRP A 3 -12.71 4.80 20.09
C TRP A 3 -12.29 3.68 19.13
N LEU A 4 -13.16 2.68 18.92
CA LEU A 4 -12.86 1.59 18.01
C LEU A 4 -12.92 2.04 16.55
N VAL A 5 -13.89 2.91 16.22
CA VAL A 5 -13.96 3.56 14.89
C VAL A 5 -12.70 4.40 14.66
N LEU A 6 -12.28 5.19 15.65
CA LEU A 6 -11.05 5.98 15.58
C LEU A 6 -9.83 5.09 15.32
N ILE A 7 -9.65 4.03 16.10
CA ILE A 7 -8.55 3.07 15.91
C ILE A 7 -8.60 2.46 14.51
N HIS A 8 -9.78 2.05 14.05
CA HIS A 8 -9.97 1.45 12.73
C HIS A 8 -9.56 2.39 11.59
N VAL A 9 -10.08 3.62 11.62
CA VAL A 9 -9.83 4.61 10.56
C VAL A 9 -8.36 5.05 10.59
N LEU A 10 -7.79 5.36 11.76
CA LEU A 10 -6.38 5.74 11.85
C LEU A 10 -5.45 4.61 11.40
N SER A 11 -5.75 3.37 11.78
CA SER A 11 -4.95 2.21 11.37
C SER A 11 -5.01 2.00 9.85
N ALA A 12 -6.18 2.21 9.24
CA ALA A 12 -6.33 2.16 7.78
C ALA A 12 -5.54 3.29 7.09
N ILE A 13 -5.59 4.52 7.61
CA ILE A 13 -4.81 5.66 7.09
C ILE A 13 -3.32 5.39 7.19
N ILE A 14 -2.83 4.95 8.35
CA ILE A 14 -1.42 4.64 8.58
C ILE A 14 -0.97 3.47 7.70
N GLY A 15 -1.82 2.44 7.55
CA GLY A 15 -1.51 1.26 6.76
C GLY A 15 -1.44 1.53 5.26
N VAL A 16 -2.38 2.29 4.71
CA VAL A 16 -2.46 2.60 3.28
C VAL A 16 -1.61 3.82 2.91
N GLY A 17 -1.33 4.72 3.85
CA GLY A 17 -0.59 5.97 3.68
C GLY A 17 0.69 5.89 2.83
N PRO A 18 1.59 4.92 3.02
CA PRO A 18 2.80 4.82 2.21
C PRO A 18 2.56 4.62 0.71
N THR A 19 1.39 4.09 0.33
CA THR A 19 1.08 3.88 -1.10
C THR A 19 1.01 5.19 -1.88
N PHE A 20 0.60 6.29 -1.23
CA PHE A 20 0.57 7.66 -1.77
C PHE A 20 1.96 8.26 -1.99
N PHE A 21 3.00 7.68 -1.39
CA PHE A 21 4.39 8.10 -1.60
C PHE A 21 5.15 7.18 -2.55
N GLY A 22 4.67 5.95 -2.76
CA GLY A 22 5.38 4.95 -3.55
C GLY A 22 5.68 5.37 -4.99
N HIS A 23 4.79 6.11 -5.64
CA HIS A 23 5.03 6.63 -7.00
C HIS A 23 6.08 7.76 -7.06
N VAL A 24 6.29 8.49 -5.95
CA VAL A 24 7.37 9.49 -5.84
C VAL A 24 8.70 8.79 -5.55
N LEU A 25 8.66 7.80 -4.64
CA LEU A 25 9.83 7.07 -4.19
C LEU A 25 10.44 6.21 -5.31
N PHE A 26 9.59 5.55 -6.11
CA PHE A 26 10.00 4.69 -7.21
C PHE A 26 9.75 5.35 -8.57
N ARG A 27 10.12 6.63 -8.69
CA ARG A 27 9.93 7.40 -9.93
C ARG A 27 10.81 6.88 -11.06
N ASN A 28 10.38 7.09 -12.30
CA ASN A 28 11.20 6.73 -13.46
C ASN A 28 12.48 7.59 -13.52
N ARG A 29 13.49 7.10 -14.25
CA ARG A 29 14.80 7.76 -14.49
C ARG A 29 15.64 8.00 -13.23
N GLN A 30 15.57 7.08 -12.27
CA GLN A 30 16.51 7.07 -11.15
C GLN A 30 17.81 6.35 -11.55
N THR A 31 18.94 6.86 -11.07
CA THR A 31 20.21 6.13 -11.16
C THR A 31 20.22 4.94 -10.19
N ILE A 32 21.18 4.03 -10.33
CA ILE A 32 21.32 2.87 -9.44
C ILE A 32 21.52 3.30 -7.99
N GLY A 33 22.30 4.34 -7.73
CA GLY A 33 22.50 4.88 -6.37
C GLY A 33 21.21 5.42 -5.77
N GLU A 34 20.44 6.21 -6.54
CA GLU A 34 19.14 6.73 -6.12
C GLU A 34 18.13 5.60 -5.86
N LEU A 35 18.15 4.55 -6.69
CA LEU A 35 17.30 3.38 -6.49
C LEU A 35 17.66 2.63 -5.22
N LYS A 36 18.94 2.38 -4.94
CA LYS A 36 19.37 1.76 -3.68
C LYS A 36 18.84 2.52 -2.46
N GLN A 37 18.94 3.85 -2.47
CA GLN A 37 18.38 4.69 -1.40
C GLN A 37 16.86 4.58 -1.31
N SER A 38 16.18 4.60 -2.46
CA SER A 38 14.72 4.52 -2.54
C SER A 38 14.20 3.18 -2.02
N TYR A 39 14.84 2.06 -2.37
CA TYR A 39 14.51 0.73 -1.85
C TYR A 39 14.85 0.56 -0.37
N LYS A 40 15.92 1.20 0.12
CA LYS A 40 16.24 1.24 1.55
C LYS A 40 15.15 1.96 2.36
N LEU A 41 14.58 3.04 1.82
CA LEU A 41 13.44 3.72 2.45
C LEU A 41 12.14 2.92 2.28
N GLY A 42 11.89 2.39 1.08
CA GLY A 42 10.69 1.61 0.75
C GLY A 42 10.54 0.37 1.64
N SER A 43 11.63 -0.34 1.93
CA SER A 43 11.60 -1.50 2.83
C SER A 43 11.16 -1.17 4.26
N LYS A 44 11.39 0.07 4.73
CA LYS A 44 10.85 0.55 6.01
C LYS A 44 9.37 0.88 5.90
N LEU A 45 8.94 1.43 4.77
CA LEU A 45 7.54 1.76 4.50
C LEU A 45 6.66 0.51 4.38
N ASP A 46 7.22 -0.63 3.94
CA ASP A 46 6.52 -1.92 3.85
C ASP A 46 6.02 -2.47 5.20
N PHE A 47 6.49 -1.94 6.34
CA PHE A 47 5.96 -2.31 7.66
C PHE A 47 4.58 -1.73 7.93
N PHE A 48 4.28 -0.55 7.40
CA PHE A 48 3.04 0.16 7.67
C PHE A 48 1.81 -0.62 7.17
N PRO A 49 1.75 -1.13 5.92
CA PRO A 49 0.62 -1.94 5.46
C PRO A 49 0.42 -3.22 6.26
N LYS A 50 1.49 -3.82 6.78
CA LYS A 50 1.41 -5.05 7.59
C LYS A 50 0.81 -4.79 8.96
N ILE A 51 1.31 -3.77 9.65
CA ILE A 51 0.85 -3.43 11.01
C ILE A 51 -0.48 -2.69 10.96
N GLY A 52 -0.52 -1.53 10.30
CA GLY A 52 -1.71 -0.70 10.21
C GLY A 52 -2.85 -1.41 9.48
N GLY A 53 -2.53 -2.14 8.40
CA GLY A 53 -3.52 -2.97 7.73
C GLY A 53 -4.02 -4.14 8.60
N GLY A 54 -3.12 -4.84 9.29
CA GLY A 54 -3.54 -5.90 10.23
C GLY A 54 -4.50 -5.38 11.30
N ILE A 55 -4.17 -4.25 11.92
CA ILE A 55 -5.03 -3.61 12.94
C ILE A 55 -6.35 -3.15 12.32
N ALA A 56 -6.33 -2.57 11.11
CA ALA A 56 -7.54 -2.15 10.41
C ALA A 56 -8.50 -3.33 10.16
N VAL A 57 -7.99 -4.50 9.75
CA VAL A 57 -8.81 -5.71 9.57
C VAL A 57 -9.43 -6.16 10.89
N LEU A 58 -8.61 -6.32 11.93
CA LEU A 58 -9.08 -6.81 13.23
C LEU A 58 -10.12 -5.88 13.86
N SER A 59 -9.85 -4.57 13.82
CA SER A 59 -10.78 -3.55 14.31
C SER A 59 -12.04 -3.46 13.45
N GLY A 60 -11.95 -3.67 12.14
CA GLY A 60 -13.12 -3.72 11.24
C GLY A 60 -14.04 -4.89 11.56
N ILE A 61 -13.48 -6.09 11.78
CA ILE A 61 -14.23 -7.26 12.22
C ILE A 61 -14.90 -7.00 13.58
N ALA A 62 -14.16 -6.43 14.52
CA ALA A 62 -14.71 -6.08 15.83
C ALA A 62 -15.87 -5.08 15.73
N LEU A 63 -15.80 -4.09 14.83
CA LEU A 63 -16.89 -3.13 14.58
C LEU A 63 -18.15 -3.80 14.05
N VAL A 64 -18.01 -4.74 13.10
CA VAL A 64 -19.16 -5.50 12.57
C VAL A 64 -19.84 -6.32 13.67
N ILE A 65 -19.05 -7.03 14.48
CA ILE A 65 -19.58 -7.86 15.57
C ILE A 65 -20.28 -6.99 16.64
N TRP A 66 -19.67 -5.89 17.07
CA TRP A 66 -20.22 -5.06 18.15
C TRP A 66 -21.40 -4.17 17.75
N SER A 67 -21.44 -3.71 16.49
CA SER A 67 -22.53 -2.86 16.02
C SER A 67 -23.81 -3.63 15.72
N GLY A 68 -23.74 -4.95 15.59
CA GLY A 68 -24.84 -5.75 15.04
C GLY A 68 -25.16 -5.44 13.57
N MET A 69 -24.40 -4.54 12.92
CA MET A 69 -24.51 -4.29 11.49
C MET A 69 -24.03 -5.55 10.77
N GLY A 70 -24.95 -6.27 10.16
CA GLY A 70 -24.58 -7.42 9.33
C GLY A 70 -23.71 -6.99 8.14
N PHE A 71 -22.99 -7.93 7.56
CA PHE A 71 -22.22 -7.72 6.33
C PHE A 71 -23.08 -7.37 5.10
N GLY A 72 -24.40 -7.19 5.24
CA GLY A 72 -25.32 -6.88 4.13
C GLY A 72 -25.30 -5.42 3.66
N HIS A 73 -24.65 -4.51 4.40
CA HIS A 73 -24.55 -3.11 3.95
C HIS A 73 -23.54 -2.96 2.82
N PHE A 74 -23.98 -2.34 1.73
CA PHE A 74 -23.14 -2.07 0.55
C PHE A 74 -21.78 -1.45 0.91
N TRP A 75 -21.75 -0.47 1.81
CA TRP A 75 -20.53 0.22 2.25
C TRP A 75 -19.52 -0.71 2.93
N ILE A 76 -19.99 -1.68 3.72
CA ILE A 76 -19.12 -2.63 4.40
C ILE A 76 -18.50 -3.58 3.38
N ILE A 77 -19.31 -4.16 2.50
CA ILE A 77 -18.82 -5.09 1.46
C ILE A 77 -17.86 -4.37 0.51
N ALA A 78 -18.24 -3.20 0.00
CA ALA A 78 -17.42 -2.43 -0.93
C ALA A 78 -16.07 -2.03 -0.30
N SER A 79 -16.06 -1.59 0.96
CA SER A 79 -14.83 -1.26 1.68
C SER A 79 -13.94 -2.48 1.90
N ILE A 80 -14.51 -3.64 2.23
CA ILE A 80 -13.76 -4.89 2.38
C ILE A 80 -13.13 -5.30 1.05
N ILE A 81 -13.87 -5.24 -0.06
CA ILE A 81 -13.36 -5.58 -1.39
C ILE A 81 -12.21 -4.64 -1.77
N LEU A 82 -12.39 -3.33 -1.60
CA LEU A 82 -11.34 -2.33 -1.86
C LEU A 82 -10.10 -2.59 -1.00
N TYR A 83 -10.29 -2.86 0.28
CA TYR A 83 -9.21 -3.14 1.20
C TYR A 83 -8.43 -4.40 0.81
N ILE A 84 -9.12 -5.50 0.48
CA ILE A 84 -8.49 -6.74 0.01
C ILE A 84 -7.73 -6.49 -1.30
N ALA A 85 -8.31 -5.75 -2.24
CA ALA A 85 -7.64 -5.40 -3.49
C ALA A 85 -6.35 -4.60 -3.24
N ILE A 86 -6.37 -3.62 -2.33
CA ILE A 86 -5.17 -2.87 -1.91
C ILE A 86 -4.13 -3.82 -1.34
N GLN A 87 -4.51 -4.73 -0.44
CA GLN A 87 -3.58 -5.68 0.19
C GLN A 87 -2.96 -6.66 -0.82
N ILE A 88 -3.75 -7.19 -1.75
CA ILE A 88 -3.25 -8.06 -2.83
C ILE A 88 -2.24 -7.30 -3.68
N VAL A 89 -2.53 -6.06 -4.07
CA VAL A 89 -1.60 -5.29 -4.92
C VAL A 89 -0.36 -4.87 -4.13
N ALA A 90 -0.51 -4.30 -2.94
CA ALA A 90 0.59 -3.80 -2.13
C ALA A 90 1.47 -4.93 -1.59
N VAL A 91 0.90 -5.88 -0.86
CA VAL A 91 1.64 -6.95 -0.19
C VAL A 91 1.86 -8.15 -1.12
N GLY A 92 0.87 -8.50 -1.93
CA GLY A 92 0.95 -9.68 -2.81
C GLY A 92 1.74 -9.47 -4.10
N ILE A 93 1.81 -8.24 -4.63
CA ILE A 93 2.44 -7.97 -5.94
C ILE A 93 3.63 -7.02 -5.81
N ILE A 94 3.42 -5.82 -5.27
CA ILE A 94 4.45 -4.78 -5.19
C ILE A 94 5.62 -5.26 -4.32
N MET A 95 5.36 -5.75 -3.10
CA MET A 95 6.43 -6.17 -2.17
C MET A 95 7.36 -7.26 -2.77
N PRO A 96 6.87 -8.34 -3.38
CA PRO A 96 7.73 -9.32 -4.07
C PRO A 96 8.54 -8.73 -5.22
N MET A 97 7.93 -7.87 -6.04
CA MET A 97 8.62 -7.19 -7.14
C MET A 97 9.73 -6.28 -6.63
N SER A 98 9.44 -5.53 -5.56
CA SER A 98 10.39 -4.67 -4.88
C SER A 98 11.56 -5.45 -4.28
N LYS A 99 11.29 -6.62 -3.69
CA LYS A 99 12.34 -7.53 -3.19
C LYS A 99 13.25 -8.02 -4.32
N LYS A 100 12.68 -8.44 -5.46
CA LYS A 100 13.46 -8.87 -6.64
C LYS A 100 14.36 -7.74 -7.16
N MET A 101 13.84 -6.52 -7.24
CA MET A 101 14.64 -5.36 -7.63
C MET A 101 15.76 -5.06 -6.63
N ASN A 102 15.47 -5.13 -5.33
CA ASN A 102 16.46 -4.88 -4.30
C ASN A 102 17.60 -5.92 -4.31
N ILE A 103 17.29 -7.19 -4.56
CA ILE A 103 18.32 -8.24 -4.76
C ILE A 103 19.22 -7.89 -5.94
N TRP A 104 18.62 -7.56 -7.09
CA TRP A 104 19.39 -7.16 -8.27
C TRP A 104 20.26 -5.92 -8.02
N LEU A 105 19.75 -4.91 -7.30
CA LEU A 105 20.51 -3.71 -6.92
C LEU A 105 21.70 -4.01 -5.99
N GLN A 106 21.64 -5.09 -5.22
CA GLN A 106 22.73 -5.52 -4.34
C GLN A 106 23.78 -6.34 -5.09
N GLU A 107 23.38 -7.09 -6.11
CA GLU A 107 24.26 -7.95 -6.90
C GLU A 107 24.89 -7.25 -8.12
N THR A 108 24.32 -6.12 -8.55
CA THR A 108 24.79 -5.40 -9.72
C THR A 108 26.19 -4.81 -9.50
N LYS A 109 27.07 -5.00 -10.50
CA LYS A 109 28.42 -4.40 -10.57
C LYS A 109 28.43 -3.04 -11.25
N LEU A 110 27.28 -2.56 -11.72
CA LEU A 110 27.16 -1.26 -12.36
C LEU A 110 27.41 -0.15 -11.33
N SER A 111 28.08 0.92 -11.76
CA SER A 111 28.31 2.09 -10.91
C SER A 111 27.00 2.81 -10.59
N ASP A 112 26.93 3.42 -9.42
CA ASP A 112 25.76 4.11 -8.90
C ASP A 112 25.25 5.25 -9.79
N SER A 113 26.10 5.81 -10.66
CA SER A 113 25.73 6.83 -11.64
C SER A 113 25.00 6.29 -12.87
N HIS A 114 25.01 4.98 -13.10
CA HIS A 114 24.33 4.38 -14.25
C HIS A 114 22.82 4.32 -14.04
N PHE A 115 22.09 4.34 -15.16
CA PHE A 115 20.66 4.02 -15.16
C PHE A 115 20.45 2.50 -15.19
N PRO A 116 19.34 2.00 -14.62
CA PRO A 116 18.99 0.59 -14.69
C PRO A 116 18.81 0.14 -16.15
N PRO A 117 19.24 -1.08 -16.51
CA PRO A 117 18.99 -1.65 -17.83
C PRO A 117 17.50 -1.79 -18.13
N ALA A 118 17.14 -1.96 -19.41
CA ALA A 118 15.75 -1.97 -19.87
C ALA A 118 14.81 -2.92 -19.09
N PRO A 119 15.18 -4.17 -18.73
CA PRO A 119 14.31 -5.05 -17.96
C PRO A 119 13.98 -4.49 -16.57
N GLN A 120 14.96 -3.91 -15.90
CA GLN A 120 14.82 -3.31 -14.57
C GLN A 120 14.06 -1.99 -14.63
N ALA A 121 14.32 -1.16 -15.64
CA ALA A 121 13.56 0.05 -15.87
C ALA A 121 12.06 -0.26 -16.13
N ALA A 122 11.75 -1.32 -16.90
CA ALA A 122 10.38 -1.78 -17.12
C ALA A 122 9.73 -2.29 -15.83
N LEU A 123 10.48 -3.03 -15.00
CA LEU A 123 10.01 -3.50 -13.69
C LEU A 123 9.69 -2.32 -12.76
N LEU A 124 10.57 -1.33 -12.69
CA LEU A 124 10.38 -0.11 -11.90
C LEU A 124 9.12 0.65 -12.35
N ASN A 125 8.95 0.84 -13.65
CA ASN A 125 7.76 1.50 -14.19
C ASN A 125 6.47 0.72 -13.85
N LYS A 126 6.51 -0.61 -13.86
CA LYS A 126 5.38 -1.44 -13.44
C LYS A 126 5.07 -1.25 -11.95
N VAL A 127 6.08 -1.25 -11.08
CA VAL A 127 5.91 -0.97 -9.64
C VAL A 127 5.31 0.42 -9.43
N ASN A 128 5.82 1.44 -10.12
CA ASN A 128 5.33 2.81 -10.06
C ASN A 128 3.83 2.91 -10.41
N LYS A 129 3.41 2.29 -11.52
CA LYS A 129 2.00 2.23 -11.92
C LYS A 129 1.12 1.53 -10.89
N LEU A 130 1.59 0.44 -10.28
CA LEU A 130 0.83 -0.26 -9.24
C LEU A 130 0.64 0.62 -7.99
N TYR A 131 1.61 1.46 -7.63
CA TYR A 131 1.43 2.43 -6.54
C TYR A 131 0.37 3.49 -6.85
N TYR A 132 0.25 3.95 -8.10
CA TYR A 132 -0.87 4.80 -8.50
C TYR A 132 -2.22 4.09 -8.35
N VAL A 133 -2.30 2.81 -8.74
CA VAL A 133 -3.51 1.99 -8.53
C VAL A 133 -3.84 1.88 -7.05
N CYS A 134 -2.86 1.54 -6.20
CA CYS A 134 -3.07 1.47 -4.75
C CYS A 134 -3.52 2.81 -4.16
N SER A 135 -2.94 3.93 -4.60
CA SER A 135 -3.31 5.26 -4.12
C SER A 135 -4.74 5.62 -4.50
N ALA A 136 -5.15 5.30 -5.74
CA ALA A 136 -6.52 5.51 -6.20
C ALA A 136 -7.52 4.65 -5.41
N LEU A 137 -7.23 3.36 -5.22
CA LEU A 137 -8.06 2.46 -4.41
C LEU A 137 -8.11 2.91 -2.95
N GLY A 138 -6.99 3.34 -2.38
CA GLY A 138 -6.90 3.87 -1.02
C GLY A 138 -7.71 5.14 -0.83
N THR A 139 -7.67 6.05 -1.80
CA THR A 139 -8.51 7.25 -1.81
C THR A 139 -9.99 6.87 -1.81
N LEU A 140 -10.39 5.95 -2.70
CA LEU A 140 -11.78 5.48 -2.77
C LEU A 140 -12.22 4.79 -1.48
N LEU A 141 -11.34 4.00 -0.85
CA LEU A 141 -11.59 3.40 0.45
C LEU A 141 -11.81 4.46 1.53
N PHE A 142 -10.98 5.49 1.60
CA PHE A 142 -11.16 6.57 2.58
C PHE A 142 -12.44 7.37 2.33
N ILE A 143 -12.80 7.62 1.07
CA ILE A 143 -14.08 8.22 0.71
C ILE A 143 -15.23 7.36 1.27
N MET A 144 -15.19 6.04 1.08
CA MET A 144 -16.20 5.12 1.63
C MET A 144 -16.25 5.13 3.16
N MET A 145 -15.10 5.23 3.83
CA MET A 145 -15.04 5.27 5.30
C MET A 145 -15.53 6.59 5.89
N ILE A 146 -15.28 7.72 5.22
CA ILE A 146 -15.60 9.08 5.69
C ILE A 146 -17.03 9.46 5.32
N LEU A 147 -17.44 9.24 4.06
CA LEU A 147 -18.76 9.61 3.55
C LEU A 147 -19.82 8.55 3.85
N LYS A 148 -19.46 7.47 4.55
CA LYS A 148 -20.42 6.45 5.00
C LYS A 148 -21.63 7.16 5.63
N PRO A 149 -22.85 6.85 5.19
CA PRO A 149 -24.04 7.38 5.82
C PRO A 149 -24.11 6.92 7.28
N VAL A 150 -24.36 7.87 8.18
CA VAL A 150 -24.68 7.60 9.58
C VAL A 150 -26.21 7.44 9.65
N PHE A 151 -26.72 6.31 9.14
CA PHE A 151 -28.13 5.94 9.27
C PHE A 151 -28.23 4.63 10.06
#